data_AF-A0A815IT96-F1
#
_entry.id   AF-A0A815IT96-F1
#
_cell.length_a   1.000
_cell.length_b   1.000
_cell.length_c   1.000
_cell.angle_alpha   90.00
_cell.angle_beta   90.00
_cell.angle_gamma   90.00
#
_symmetry.space_group_name_H-M   'P 1'
#
loop_
_entity.id
_entity.type
_entity.pdbx_description
1 polymer ?
#
loop_
_entity_poly.entity_id
_entity_poly.type
_entity_poly.pdbx_seq_one_letter_code
_entity_poly.pdbx_strand_id
1 'polypeptide(L)'
;QAAVMFCDLHDTPGRMLEKGVIQEILDWRTSREFFYWRLKRRLGEDNAIKTLLTADSSLDYHKALNYLQQWFNEDKKDNSLQWTNDKEVVQWLDEFNESSLINDRITNLQKENARQKIYRLLEIHPDLLSDINEHLNDEQPQAINRNLNSKTKN
;
A
#
# COMPACT_ATOMS: atom_id res chain seq x y z
N GLN A 1 -37.87 16.27 35.73
CA GLN A 1 -37.78 15.87 34.31
C GLN A 1 -36.88 16.80 33.50
N ALA A 2 -36.91 18.13 33.69
CA ALA A 2 -36.03 19.07 32.95
C ALA A 2 -34.51 18.74 33.01
N ALA A 3 -34.00 18.38 34.19
CA ALA A 3 -32.59 18.00 34.35
C ALA A 3 -32.21 16.73 33.57
N VAL A 4 -33.12 15.75 33.45
CA VAL A 4 -32.87 14.50 32.69
C VAL A 4 -32.80 14.80 31.19
N MET A 5 -33.77 15.56 30.68
CA MET A 5 -33.79 15.95 29.26
C MET A 5 -32.56 16.80 28.87
N PHE A 6 -32.06 17.62 29.79
CA PHE A 6 -30.81 18.35 29.61
C PHE A 6 -29.60 17.42 29.48
N CYS A 7 -29.52 16.37 30.31
CA CYS A 7 -28.49 15.34 30.17
C CYS A 7 -28.63 14.55 28.86
N ASP A 8 -29.84 14.16 28.46
CA ASP A 8 -30.06 13.41 27.22
C ASP A 8 -29.59 14.16 25.96
N LEU A 9 -29.67 15.50 25.97
CA LEU A 9 -29.17 16.33 24.86
C LEU A 9 -27.63 16.25 24.71
N HIS A 10 -26.92 15.95 25.80
CA HIS A 10 -25.48 15.72 25.78
C HIS A 10 -25.10 14.33 25.27
N ASP A 11 -25.99 13.34 25.37
CA ASP A 11 -25.76 11.94 25.02
C ASP A 11 -26.35 11.60 23.64
N THR A 12 -26.09 12.47 22.66
CA THR A 12 -26.54 12.28 21.29
C THR A 12 -25.45 11.70 20.40
N PRO A 13 -25.80 10.85 19.42
CA PRO A 13 -24.83 10.36 18.43
C PRO A 13 -24.23 11.52 17.61
N GLY A 14 -24.98 12.62 17.42
CA GLY A 14 -24.46 13.86 16.83
C GLY A 14 -23.27 14.43 17.62
N ARG A 15 -23.40 14.53 18.95
CA ARG A 15 -22.30 14.99 19.81
C ARG A 15 -21.12 14.03 19.82
N MET A 16 -21.35 12.73 19.73
CA MET A 16 -20.28 11.73 19.60
C MET A 16 -19.52 11.91 18.28
N LEU A 17 -20.22 12.16 17.18
CA LEU A 17 -19.60 12.41 15.88
C LEU A 17 -18.81 13.72 15.87
N GLU A 18 -19.38 14.81 16.40
CA GLU A 18 -18.70 16.11 16.51
C GLU A 18 -17.44 16.06 17.37
N LYS A 19 -17.42 15.18 18.39
CA LYS A 19 -16.23 14.94 19.22
C LYS A 19 -15.23 13.97 18.58
N GLY A 20 -15.56 13.38 17.42
CA GLY A 20 -14.69 12.46 16.70
C GLY A 20 -14.46 11.13 17.42
N VAL A 21 -15.31 10.78 18.40
CA VAL A 21 -15.20 9.49 19.11
C VAL A 21 -15.82 8.33 18.31
N ILE A 22 -16.66 8.66 17.32
CA ILE A 22 -17.19 7.73 16.32
C ILE A 22 -16.91 8.29 14.91
N GLN A 23 -16.84 7.41 13.92
CA GLN A 23 -16.59 7.82 12.52
C GLN A 23 -17.87 8.22 11.78
N GLU A 24 -19.01 7.60 12.09
CA GLU A 24 -20.28 7.81 11.40
C GLU A 24 -21.46 7.36 12.28
N ILE A 25 -22.63 7.97 12.06
CA ILE A 25 -23.90 7.57 12.68
C ILE A 25 -24.64 6.67 11.69
N LEU A 26 -25.02 5.47 12.11
CA LEU A 26 -25.62 4.48 11.22
C LEU A 26 -27.10 4.25 11.50
N ASP A 27 -27.87 4.11 10.44
CA ASP A 27 -29.24 3.63 10.51
C ASP A 27 -29.26 2.11 10.70
N TRP A 28 -30.02 1.63 11.69
CA TRP A 28 -30.09 0.21 12.00
C TRP A 28 -30.48 -0.66 10.79
N ARG A 29 -31.39 -0.15 9.93
CA ARG A 29 -31.91 -0.87 8.75
C ARG A 29 -30.84 -1.20 7.71
N THR A 30 -29.82 -0.35 7.57
CA THR A 30 -28.72 -0.50 6.60
C THR A 30 -27.42 -0.98 7.26
N SER A 31 -27.39 -1.06 8.60
CA SER A 31 -26.20 -1.42 9.38
C SER A 31 -25.53 -2.73 8.97
N ARG A 32 -26.33 -3.76 8.62
CA ARG A 32 -25.80 -5.06 8.18
C ARG A 32 -24.97 -4.95 6.90
N GLU A 33 -25.46 -4.21 5.91
CA GLU A 33 -24.74 -4.03 4.64
C GLU A 33 -23.48 -3.18 4.85
N PHE A 34 -23.60 -2.11 5.64
CA PHE A 34 -22.45 -1.28 6.02
C PHE A 34 -21.33 -2.12 6.65
N PHE A 35 -21.63 -2.88 7.71
CA PHE A 35 -20.61 -3.69 8.39
C PHE A 35 -20.07 -4.83 7.54
N TYR A 36 -20.87 -5.39 6.64
CA TYR A 36 -20.40 -6.41 5.70
C TYR A 36 -19.26 -5.88 4.82
N TRP A 37 -19.47 -4.74 4.15
CA TRP A 37 -18.45 -4.15 3.29
C TRP A 37 -17.28 -3.60 4.08
N ARG A 38 -17.54 -2.92 5.20
CA ARG A 38 -16.49 -2.36 6.08
C ARG A 38 -15.55 -3.44 6.61
N LEU A 39 -16.10 -4.56 7.08
CA LEU A 39 -15.31 -5.67 7.61
C LEU A 39 -14.50 -6.34 6.49
N LYS A 40 -15.14 -6.63 5.35
CA LYS A 40 -14.45 -7.25 4.22
C LYS A 40 -13.28 -6.39 3.73
N ARG A 41 -13.49 -5.06 3.67
CA ARG A 41 -12.43 -4.09 3.38
C ARG A 41 -11.29 -4.19 4.37
N ARG A 42 -11.57 -4.12 5.67
CA ARG A 42 -10.55 -4.15 6.73
C ARG A 42 -9.69 -5.41 6.68
N LEU A 43 -10.31 -6.56 6.41
CA LEU A 43 -9.58 -7.82 6.26
C LEU A 43 -8.71 -7.83 5.00
N GLY A 44 -9.22 -7.32 3.88
CA GLY A 44 -8.45 -7.21 2.64
C GLY A 44 -7.27 -6.25 2.76
N GLU A 45 -7.48 -5.06 3.34
CA GLU A 45 -6.42 -4.08 3.64
C GLU A 45 -5.34 -4.69 4.53
N ASP A 46 -5.72 -5.34 5.62
CA ASP A 46 -4.79 -5.94 6.57
C ASP A 46 -3.95 -7.07 5.92
N ASN A 47 -4.56 -7.89 5.05
CA ASN A 47 -3.83 -8.92 4.31
C ASN A 47 -2.81 -8.32 3.34
N ALA A 48 -3.21 -7.32 2.56
CA ALA A 48 -2.33 -6.63 1.62
C ALA A 48 -1.18 -5.90 2.35
N ILE A 49 -1.48 -5.23 3.46
CA ILE A 49 -0.47 -4.56 4.30
C ILE A 49 0.50 -5.58 4.91
N LYS A 50 0.00 -6.71 5.42
CA LYS A 50 0.87 -7.79 5.92
C LYS A 50 1.82 -8.29 4.84
N THR A 51 1.34 -8.45 3.62
CA THR A 51 2.16 -8.86 2.47
C THR A 51 3.24 -7.81 2.13
N LEU A 52 2.89 -6.52 2.25
CA LEU A 52 3.85 -5.44 2.06
C LEU A 52 4.93 -5.41 3.16
N LEU A 53 4.52 -5.56 4.42
CA LEU A 53 5.42 -5.53 5.58
C LEU A 53 6.34 -6.75 5.65
N THR A 54 5.88 -7.92 5.19
CA THR A 54 6.74 -9.12 5.08
C THR A 54 7.78 -8.95 3.98
N ALA A 55 7.44 -8.25 2.89
CA ALA A 55 8.37 -7.97 1.81
C ALA A 55 9.34 -6.82 2.10
N ASP A 56 8.94 -5.84 2.90
CA ASP A 56 9.79 -4.74 3.36
C ASP A 56 9.52 -4.42 4.84
N SER A 57 10.36 -4.98 5.71
CA SER A 57 10.29 -4.79 7.16
C SER A 57 10.69 -3.39 7.63
N SER A 58 11.18 -2.52 6.72
CA SER A 58 11.49 -1.13 7.05
C SER A 58 10.27 -0.20 6.97
N LEU A 59 9.15 -0.69 6.43
CA LEU A 59 7.90 0.05 6.35
C LEU A 59 7.11 -0.02 7.65
N ASP A 60 6.44 1.09 7.96
CA ASP A 60 5.45 1.16 9.03
C ASP A 60 4.04 0.94 8.46
N TYR A 61 3.10 0.51 9.29
CA TYR A 61 1.71 0.26 8.92
C TYR A 61 1.09 1.46 8.21
N HIS A 62 1.33 2.68 8.71
CA HIS A 62 0.77 3.89 8.10
C HIS A 62 1.32 4.17 6.70
N LYS A 63 2.62 3.92 6.50
CA LYS A 63 3.25 4.04 5.17
C LYS A 63 2.71 2.99 4.20
N ALA A 64 2.54 1.75 4.67
CA ALA A 64 1.97 0.67 3.89
C ALA A 64 0.54 0.99 3.42
N LEU A 65 -0.28 1.53 4.32
CA LEU A 65 -1.63 1.99 4.00
C LEU A 65 -1.62 3.13 2.97
N ASN A 66 -0.68 4.07 3.06
CA ASN A 66 -0.55 5.17 2.10
C ASN A 66 -0.15 4.67 0.71
N TYR A 67 0.75 3.69 0.61
CA TYR A 67 1.07 3.05 -0.68
C TYR A 67 -0.16 2.40 -1.30
N LEU A 68 -0.93 1.68 -0.48
CA LEU A 68 -2.13 0.98 -0.95
C LEU A 68 -3.20 1.97 -1.43
N GLN A 69 -3.39 3.10 -0.74
CA GLN A 69 -4.24 4.20 -1.19
C GLN A 69 -3.76 4.82 -2.50
N GLN A 70 -2.45 5.04 -2.63
CA GLN A 70 -1.87 5.58 -3.85
C GLN A 70 -2.09 4.63 -5.03
N TRP A 71 -1.87 3.33 -4.85
CA TRP A 71 -2.08 2.32 -5.89
C TRP A 71 -3.54 2.23 -6.33
N PHE A 72 -4.48 2.31 -5.38
CA PHE A 72 -5.91 2.40 -5.71
C PHE A 72 -6.20 3.60 -6.61
N ASN A 73 -5.69 4.79 -6.26
CA ASN A 73 -5.89 6.01 -7.04
C ASN A 73 -5.20 5.96 -8.41
N GLU A 74 -4.04 5.29 -8.51
CA GLU A 74 -3.33 5.10 -9.78
C GLU A 74 -4.07 4.17 -10.74
N ASP A 75 -4.65 3.09 -10.20
CA ASP A 75 -5.40 2.09 -10.98
C ASP A 75 -6.78 2.60 -11.37
N LYS A 76 -7.45 3.32 -10.47
CA LYS A 76 -8.77 3.91 -10.69
C LYS A 76 -8.62 5.43 -10.90
N LYS A 77 -8.11 5.83 -12.08
CA LYS A 77 -7.99 7.24 -12.51
C LYS A 77 -9.31 7.99 -12.71
N ASP A 78 -10.44 7.33 -12.45
CA ASP A 78 -11.75 7.96 -12.59
C ASP A 78 -12.10 8.70 -11.29
N ASN A 79 -12.30 10.02 -11.39
CA ASN A 79 -12.61 10.90 -10.26
C ASN A 79 -13.93 10.56 -9.55
N SER A 80 -14.72 9.64 -10.12
CA SER A 80 -15.96 9.14 -9.54
C SER A 80 -15.74 8.16 -8.38
N LEU A 81 -14.62 7.41 -8.39
CA LEU A 81 -14.33 6.35 -7.43
C LEU A 81 -13.54 6.92 -6.26
N GLN A 82 -14.06 6.71 -5.06
CA GLN A 82 -13.45 7.26 -3.84
C GLN A 82 -12.96 6.14 -2.95
N TRP A 83 -11.75 6.30 -2.41
CA TRP A 83 -11.20 5.42 -1.37
C TRP A 83 -12.13 5.30 -0.13
N THR A 84 -13.05 6.24 0.06
CA THR A 84 -14.06 6.23 1.13
C THR A 84 -15.15 5.18 0.91
N ASN A 85 -15.41 4.74 -0.32
CA ASN A 85 -16.44 3.74 -0.62
C ASN A 85 -15.91 2.31 -0.37
N ASP A 86 -16.40 1.67 0.70
CA ASP A 86 -15.91 0.35 1.10
C ASP A 86 -16.11 -0.73 0.03
N LYS A 87 -17.22 -0.68 -0.72
CA LYS A 87 -17.54 -1.71 -1.72
C LYS A 87 -16.57 -1.68 -2.90
N GLU A 88 -16.24 -0.49 -3.38
CA GLU A 88 -15.32 -0.29 -4.50
C GLU A 88 -13.89 -0.69 -4.12
N VAL A 89 -13.46 -0.30 -2.92
CA VAL A 89 -12.14 -0.70 -2.39
C VAL A 89 -12.05 -2.21 -2.24
N VAL A 90 -13.09 -2.88 -1.74
CA VAL A 90 -13.12 -4.34 -1.66
C VAL A 90 -13.02 -4.98 -3.04
N GLN A 91 -13.78 -4.50 -4.01
CA GLN A 91 -13.74 -5.07 -5.36
C GLN A 91 -12.34 -4.92 -5.97
N TRP A 92 -11.74 -3.74 -5.84
CA TRP A 92 -10.37 -3.53 -6.30
C TRP A 92 -9.37 -4.40 -5.53
N LEU A 93 -9.51 -4.57 -4.21
CA LEU A 93 -8.63 -5.44 -3.41
C LEU A 93 -8.74 -6.91 -3.83
N ASP A 94 -9.94 -7.39 -4.14
CA ASP A 94 -10.15 -8.75 -4.64
C ASP A 94 -9.44 -8.92 -6.00
N GLU A 95 -9.62 -7.98 -6.95
CA GLU A 95 -8.91 -7.95 -8.24
C GLU A 95 -7.38 -7.86 -8.06
N PHE A 96 -6.93 -7.05 -7.11
CA PHE A 96 -5.52 -6.76 -6.83
C PHE A 96 -4.79 -7.93 -6.17
N ASN A 97 -5.48 -8.71 -5.34
CA ASN A 97 -4.91 -9.90 -4.69
C ASN A 97 -4.90 -11.12 -5.62
N GLU A 98 -5.90 -11.26 -6.50
CA GLU A 98 -5.93 -12.34 -7.50
C GLU A 98 -4.87 -12.13 -8.58
N SER A 99 -4.61 -10.87 -8.93
CA SER A 99 -3.59 -10.50 -9.91
C SER A 99 -2.21 -10.50 -9.25
N SER A 100 -1.16 -10.98 -9.92
CA SER A 100 0.23 -10.89 -9.42
C SER A 100 0.76 -9.45 -9.27
N LEU A 101 -0.09 -8.45 -9.50
CA LEU A 101 0.18 -7.02 -9.44
C LEU A 101 0.72 -6.58 -8.08
N ILE A 102 0.24 -7.16 -6.98
CA ILE A 102 0.76 -6.83 -5.65
C ILE A 102 2.25 -7.17 -5.55
N ASN A 103 2.65 -8.33 -6.04
CA ASN A 103 4.06 -8.75 -6.03
C ASN A 103 4.88 -7.89 -6.98
N ASP A 104 4.36 -7.57 -8.17
CA ASP A 104 5.06 -6.70 -9.12
C ASP A 104 5.30 -5.30 -8.53
N ARG A 105 4.28 -4.71 -7.90
CA ARG A 105 4.41 -3.41 -7.21
C ARG A 105 5.37 -3.48 -6.03
N ILE A 106 5.34 -4.55 -5.24
CA ILE A 106 6.31 -4.80 -4.17
C ILE A 106 7.75 -4.87 -4.72
N THR A 107 8.00 -5.63 -5.78
CA THR A 107 9.35 -5.72 -6.36
C THR A 107 9.85 -4.38 -6.89
N ASN A 108 8.95 -3.58 -7.47
CA ASN A 108 9.30 -2.23 -7.92
C ASN A 108 9.64 -1.31 -6.75
N LEU A 109 8.87 -1.34 -5.66
CA LEU A 109 9.21 -0.62 -4.42
C LEU A 109 10.57 -1.05 -3.85
N GLN A 110 10.85 -2.35 -3.82
CA GLN A 110 12.14 -2.86 -3.34
C GLN A 110 13.30 -2.37 -4.22
N LYS A 111 13.14 -2.35 -5.55
CA LYS A 111 14.14 -1.80 -6.47
C LYS A 111 14.37 -0.31 -6.24
N GLU A 112 13.32 0.47 -6.02
CA GLU A 112 13.43 1.89 -5.71
C GLU A 112 14.12 2.12 -4.37
N ASN A 113 13.77 1.36 -3.35
CA ASN A 113 14.42 1.43 -2.03
C ASN A 113 15.90 1.03 -2.10
N ALA A 114 16.25 -0.01 -2.86
CA ALA A 114 17.64 -0.39 -3.11
C ALA A 114 18.41 0.72 -3.83
N ARG A 115 17.81 1.31 -4.87
CA ARG A 115 18.39 2.44 -5.62
C ARG A 115 18.66 3.64 -4.71
N GLN A 116 17.69 4.01 -3.87
CA GLN A 116 17.85 5.11 -2.91
C GLN A 116 18.96 4.83 -1.89
N LYS A 117 19.09 3.59 -1.41
CA LYS A 117 20.20 3.19 -0.54
C LYS A 117 21.55 3.32 -1.23
N ILE A 118 21.67 2.87 -2.49
CA ILE A 118 22.90 3.00 -3.29
C ILE A 118 23.28 4.46 -3.46
N TYR A 119 22.33 5.33 -3.86
CA TYR A 119 22.63 6.76 -4.02
C TYR A 119 23.12 7.40 -2.71
N ARG A 120 22.48 7.11 -1.58
CA ARG A 120 22.94 7.61 -0.28
C ARG A 120 24.36 7.13 0.07
N LEU A 121 24.70 5.89 -0.24
CA LEU A 121 26.05 5.38 0.00
C LEU A 121 27.09 6.06 -0.89
N LEU A 122 26.76 6.30 -2.16
CA LEU A 122 27.63 7.02 -3.10
C LEU A 122 27.81 8.50 -2.73
N GLU A 123 26.78 9.15 -2.15
CA GLU A 123 26.91 10.51 -1.63
C GLU A 123 27.89 10.60 -0.45
N ILE A 124 27.91 9.58 0.42
CA ILE A 124 28.82 9.51 1.58
C ILE A 124 30.25 9.12 1.13
N HIS A 125 30.36 8.26 0.12
CA HIS A 125 31.63 7.71 -0.37
C HIS A 125 31.72 7.76 -1.90
N PRO A 126 32.17 8.89 -2.48
CA PRO A 126 32.25 9.05 -3.93
C PRO A 126 33.29 8.14 -4.59
N ASP A 127 34.32 7.72 -3.85
CA ASP A 127 35.40 6.84 -4.33
C ASP A 127 34.89 5.43 -4.70
N LEU A 128 33.78 4.99 -4.10
CA LEU A 128 33.17 3.69 -4.44
C LEU A 128 32.66 3.65 -5.89
N LEU A 129 32.39 4.81 -6.51
CA LEU A 129 31.92 4.86 -7.89
C LEU A 129 33.01 4.39 -8.86
N SER A 130 34.28 4.76 -8.62
CA SER A 130 35.40 4.29 -9.44
C SER A 130 35.63 2.80 -9.26
N ASP A 131 35.58 2.30 -8.03
CA ASP A 131 35.80 0.88 -7.72
C ASP A 131 34.70 -0.01 -8.35
N ILE A 132 33.44 0.43 -8.28
CA ILE A 132 32.31 -0.26 -8.91
C ILE A 132 32.47 -0.26 -10.45
N ASN A 133 32.91 0.85 -11.03
CA ASN A 133 33.10 0.95 -12.48
C ASN A 133 34.27 0.07 -12.96
N GLU A 134 35.33 -0.07 -12.16
CA GLU A 134 36.44 -0.98 -12.44
C GLU A 134 35.97 -2.45 -12.39
N HIS A 135 35.27 -2.86 -11.33
CA HIS A 135 34.69 -4.20 -11.23
C HIS A 135 33.66 -4.52 -12.32
N LEU A 136 32.82 -3.56 -12.70
CA LEU A 136 31.88 -3.75 -13.81
C LEU A 136 32.61 -3.92 -15.15
N ASN A 137 33.75 -3.26 -15.38
CA ASN A 137 34.51 -3.46 -16.61
C ASN A 137 35.27 -4.81 -16.63
N ASP A 138 35.71 -5.30 -15.47
CA ASP A 138 36.43 -6.57 -15.34
C ASP A 138 35.53 -7.82 -15.45
N GLU A 139 34.26 -7.77 -15.03
CA GLU A 139 33.34 -8.94 -15.08
C GLU A 139 32.57 -9.11 -16.41
N GLN A 140 32.47 -8.07 -17.24
CA GLN A 140 31.67 -8.10 -18.47
C GLN A 140 32.17 -9.03 -19.62
N PRO A 141 33.45 -9.41 -19.78
CA PRO A 141 33.82 -10.29 -20.90
C PRO A 141 33.28 -11.74 -20.76
N GLN A 142 32.88 -12.20 -19.57
CA GLN A 142 32.44 -13.59 -19.37
C GLN A 142 30.92 -13.81 -19.38
N ALA A 143 30.13 -12.83 -18.94
CA ALA A 143 28.67 -12.98 -18.83
C ALA A 143 27.92 -12.74 -20.15
N ILE A 144 28.38 -11.79 -20.98
CA ILE A 144 27.77 -11.48 -22.29
C ILE A 144 27.99 -12.63 -23.30
N ASN A 145 29.20 -13.22 -23.32
CA ASN A 145 29.54 -14.32 -24.22
C ASN A 145 28.80 -15.63 -23.89
N ARG A 146 28.45 -15.89 -22.63
CA ARG A 146 27.64 -17.07 -22.25
C ARG A 146 26.19 -16.95 -22.71
N ASN A 147 25.60 -15.76 -22.67
CA ASN A 147 24.21 -15.54 -23.08
C ASN A 147 24.01 -15.41 -24.61
N LEU A 148 25.06 -15.07 -25.37
CA LEU A 148 25.04 -15.12 -26.83
C LEU A 148 25.18 -16.56 -27.36
N ASN A 149 26.02 -17.40 -26.71
CA ASN A 149 26.23 -18.79 -27.12
C ASN A 149 25.10 -19.76 -26.71
N SER A 150 24.22 -19.39 -25.78
CA SER A 150 23.03 -20.18 -25.43
C SER A 150 21.84 -19.91 -26.37
N LYS A 151 21.81 -18.74 -27.03
CA LYS A 151 20.77 -18.40 -28.01
C LYS A 151 21.05 -18.90 -29.43
N THR A 152 22.28 -19.30 -29.75
CA THR A 152 22.67 -19.82 -31.09
C THR A 152 22.62 -21.34 -31.20
N LYS A 153 22.21 -22.05 -30.14
CA LYS A 153 22.14 -23.53 -30.09
C LYS A 153 20.72 -24.12 -30.07
N ASN A 154 19.68 -23.32 -30.30
CA ASN A 154 18.32 -23.79 -30.55
C ASN A 154 17.84 -23.35 -31.92
#